data_AF-A0A3B7MDJ7-F1
#
_entry.id   AF-A0A3B7MDJ7-F1
#
_cell.length_a   1.000
_cell.length_b   1.000
_cell.length_c   1.000
_cell.angle_alpha   90.00
_cell.angle_beta   90.00
_cell.angle_gamma   90.00
#
_symmetry.space_group_name_H-M   'P 1'
#
loop_
_entity.id
_entity.type
_entity.pdbx_description
1 polymer ?
#
loop_
_entity_poly.entity_id
_entity_poly.type
_entity_poly.pdbx_seq_one_letter_code
_entity_poly.pdbx_strand_id
1 'polypeptide(L)'
;MKLSKLLMSLLSTGSLGWRSLPILAQETPAAIYPPAAIAVFMQECQTKFAAQAPPGFGDRGDRYCTCLINRLQEKMSYEQFQQITPDNEPPEVKAATNECIGAIF
;
A
#
# COMPACT_ATOMS: atom_id res chain seq x y z
N MET A 1 7.04 -69.49 -15.83
CA MET A 1 8.48 -69.32 -16.10
C MET A 1 8.70 -68.20 -17.12
N LYS A 2 9.19 -67.03 -16.68
CA LYS A 2 10.30 -66.24 -17.26
C LYS A 2 10.21 -64.80 -16.73
N LEU A 3 11.01 -64.58 -15.70
CA LEU A 3 11.43 -63.26 -15.24
C LEU A 3 12.35 -62.60 -16.29
N SER A 4 12.37 -61.28 -16.23
CA SER A 4 13.56 -60.42 -16.25
C SER A 4 13.81 -59.58 -17.51
N LYS A 5 14.33 -58.37 -17.22
CA LYS A 5 14.78 -57.24 -18.07
C LYS A 5 13.70 -56.16 -18.22
N LEU A 6 13.85 -54.91 -17.76
CA LEU A 6 15.00 -54.13 -17.33
C LEU A 6 14.53 -53.05 -16.32
N LEU A 7 15.18 -53.00 -15.16
CA LEU A 7 15.27 -51.81 -14.31
C LEU A 7 16.57 -51.11 -14.72
N MET A 8 16.51 -49.85 -15.15
CA MET A 8 17.53 -48.84 -14.88
C MET A 8 17.14 -47.46 -15.40
N SER A 9 17.06 -46.52 -14.45
CA SER A 9 17.42 -45.11 -14.52
C SER A 9 17.09 -44.29 -15.76
N LEU A 10 16.15 -43.37 -15.58
CA LEU A 10 16.36 -41.97 -15.95
C LEU A 10 15.83 -41.06 -14.83
N LEU A 11 16.73 -40.64 -13.94
CA LEU A 11 16.64 -39.34 -13.32
C LEU A 11 16.86 -38.30 -14.42
N SER A 12 15.93 -37.38 -14.63
CA SER A 12 16.20 -36.06 -15.22
C SER A 12 15.02 -35.13 -15.00
N THR A 13 15.20 -34.26 -14.01
CA THR A 13 15.02 -32.79 -14.08
C THR A 13 13.73 -32.20 -14.65
N GLY A 14 13.05 -31.43 -13.79
CA GLY A 14 12.03 -30.44 -14.14
C GLY A 14 10.81 -30.60 -13.22
N SER A 15 10.44 -29.69 -12.34
CA SER A 15 10.70 -28.26 -12.29
C SER A 15 10.58 -27.80 -10.84
N LEU A 16 11.61 -27.09 -10.38
CA LEU A 16 11.52 -26.16 -9.27
C LEU A 16 10.36 -25.17 -9.51
N GLY A 17 9.69 -24.81 -8.43
CA GLY A 17 8.99 -23.54 -8.34
C GLY A 17 7.48 -23.61 -8.49
N TRP A 18 6.81 -24.35 -7.60
CA TRP A 18 5.49 -23.87 -7.20
C TRP A 18 5.72 -22.64 -6.32
N ARG A 19 5.56 -21.48 -6.97
CA ARG A 19 5.68 -20.15 -6.43
C ARG A 19 4.91 -20.04 -5.11
N SER A 20 5.64 -20.05 -4.00
CA SER A 20 5.24 -19.35 -2.79
C SER A 20 4.97 -17.91 -3.22
N LEU A 21 3.70 -17.51 -3.30
CA LEU A 21 3.34 -16.11 -3.37
C LEU A 21 4.00 -15.45 -2.16
N PRO A 22 4.91 -14.49 -2.33
CA PRO A 22 5.28 -13.66 -1.21
C PRO A 22 4.01 -12.91 -0.85
N ILE A 23 3.44 -13.25 0.30
CA ILE A 23 2.54 -12.36 1.01
C ILE A 23 3.32 -11.06 1.09
N LEU A 24 2.92 -10.05 0.31
CA LEU A 24 3.28 -8.67 0.56
C LEU A 24 2.60 -8.33 1.88
N ALA A 25 3.19 -8.80 2.98
CA ALA A 25 3.04 -8.23 4.29
C ALA A 25 3.65 -6.84 4.15
N GLN A 26 2.84 -5.91 3.68
CA GLN A 26 3.10 -4.50 3.86
C GLN A 26 3.07 -4.31 5.38
N GLU A 27 4.25 -4.27 5.99
CA GLU A 27 4.42 -3.83 7.36
C GLU A 27 3.91 -2.39 7.44
N THR A 28 2.61 -2.21 7.67
CA THR A 28 2.06 -0.92 8.11
C THR A 28 2.60 -0.65 9.51
N PRO A 29 3.32 0.46 9.71
CA PRO A 29 3.86 0.80 11.03
C PRO A 29 2.73 0.97 12.04
N ALA A 30 3.00 0.54 13.27
CA ALA A 30 2.03 0.48 14.35
C ALA A 30 1.60 1.88 14.85
N ALA A 31 0.56 2.43 14.21
CA ALA A 31 -0.52 3.18 14.85
C ALA A 31 -1.77 3.03 13.96
N ILE A 32 -2.63 2.07 14.29
CA ILE A 32 -3.74 1.65 13.44
C ILE A 32 -4.90 2.61 13.69
N TYR A 33 -5.08 3.59 12.82
CA TYR A 33 -6.30 4.40 12.83
C TYR A 33 -7.52 3.48 12.65
N PRO A 34 -8.70 3.81 13.21
CA PRO A 34 -9.88 3.00 13.03
C PRO A 34 -10.18 2.79 11.53
N PRO A 35 -10.49 1.57 11.07
CA PRO A 35 -10.73 1.30 9.65
C PRO A 35 -11.81 2.19 9.02
N ALA A 36 -12.86 2.52 9.80
CA ALA A 36 -13.90 3.44 9.37
C ALA A 36 -13.36 4.86 9.12
N ALA A 37 -12.42 5.34 9.95
CA ALA A 37 -11.78 6.64 9.77
C ALA A 37 -10.87 6.66 8.55
N ILE A 38 -10.14 5.57 8.30
CA ILE A 38 -9.34 5.41 7.08
C ILE A 38 -10.25 5.45 5.85
N ALA A 39 -11.38 4.73 5.86
CA ALA A 39 -12.32 4.72 4.74
C ALA A 39 -12.88 6.13 4.44
N VAL A 40 -13.29 6.87 5.48
CA VAL A 40 -13.75 8.25 5.34
C VAL A 40 -12.65 9.14 4.78
N PHE A 41 -11.44 9.07 5.36
CA PHE A 41 -10.29 9.82 4.86
C PHE A 41 -10.00 9.52 3.38
N MET A 42 -10.00 8.25 2.98
CA MET A 42 -9.73 7.83 1.62
C MET A 42 -10.76 8.41 0.64
N GLN A 43 -12.05 8.35 1.00
CA GLN A 43 -13.10 8.92 0.18
C GLN A 43 -12.94 10.44 0.02
N GLU A 44 -12.71 11.16 1.11
CA GLU A 44 -12.55 12.63 1.09
C GLU A 44 -11.29 13.05 0.34
N CYS A 45 -10.17 12.38 0.61
CA CYS A 45 -8.89 12.65 -0.04
C CYS A 45 -9.00 12.42 -1.55
N GLN A 46 -9.57 11.29 -2.00
CA GLN A 46 -9.71 11.02 -3.43
C GLN A 46 -10.64 12.03 -4.11
N THR A 47 -11.73 12.41 -3.46
CA THR A 47 -12.65 13.45 -3.96
C THR A 47 -11.94 14.79 -4.14
N LYS A 48 -11.19 15.22 -3.11
CA LYS A 48 -10.43 16.47 -3.15
C LYS A 48 -9.30 16.42 -4.17
N PHE A 49 -8.64 15.29 -4.29
CA PHE A 49 -7.57 15.08 -5.27
C PHE A 49 -8.13 15.17 -6.68
N ALA A 50 -9.20 14.44 -7.01
CA ALA A 50 -9.81 14.48 -8.34
C ALA A 50 -10.27 15.90 -8.75
N ALA A 51 -10.71 16.71 -7.79
CA ALA A 51 -11.12 18.09 -8.04
C ALA A 51 -9.95 19.06 -8.33
N GLN A 52 -8.73 18.73 -7.87
CA GLN A 52 -7.55 19.59 -7.95
C GLN A 52 -6.43 19.02 -8.84
N ALA A 53 -6.55 17.76 -9.25
CA ALA A 53 -5.54 17.06 -10.00
C ALA A 53 -5.33 17.72 -11.38
N PRO A 54 -4.07 17.86 -11.82
CA PRO A 54 -3.79 18.27 -13.19
C PRO A 54 -4.41 17.30 -14.21
N PRO A 55 -4.68 17.75 -15.45
CA PRO A 55 -5.15 16.87 -16.52
C PRO A 55 -4.25 15.64 -16.68
N GLY A 56 -4.85 14.45 -16.67
CA GLY A 56 -4.13 13.17 -16.79
C GLY A 56 -3.56 12.59 -15.49
N PHE A 57 -3.89 13.17 -14.33
CA PHE A 57 -3.45 12.68 -13.02
C PHE A 57 -4.58 12.16 -12.12
N GLY A 58 -5.85 12.35 -12.50
CA GLY A 58 -7.00 12.04 -11.63
C GLY A 58 -7.10 10.58 -11.17
N ASP A 59 -6.54 9.63 -11.93
CA ASP A 59 -6.46 8.21 -11.61
C ASP A 59 -5.40 7.86 -10.55
N ARG A 60 -4.51 8.81 -10.21
CA ARG A 60 -3.44 8.61 -9.21
C ARG A 60 -3.88 8.89 -7.78
N GLY A 61 -5.14 9.31 -7.58
CA GLY A 61 -5.69 9.69 -6.29
C GLY A 61 -5.60 8.57 -5.24
N ASP A 62 -5.87 7.33 -5.63
CA ASP A 62 -5.78 6.17 -4.71
C ASP A 62 -4.35 5.98 -4.16
N ARG A 63 -3.34 6.03 -5.04
CA ARG A 63 -1.93 5.93 -4.65
C ARG A 63 -1.50 7.09 -3.75
N TYR A 64 -1.90 8.32 -4.09
CA TYR A 64 -1.60 9.51 -3.29
C TYR A 64 -2.22 9.42 -1.89
N CYS A 65 -3.52 9.13 -1.81
CA CYS A 65 -4.25 9.09 -0.55
C CYS A 65 -3.79 7.94 0.35
N THR A 66 -3.49 6.78 -0.23
CA THR A 66 -2.91 5.65 0.52
C THR A 66 -1.55 6.01 1.09
N CYS A 67 -0.69 6.66 0.30
CA CYS A 67 0.60 7.16 0.81
C CYS A 67 0.38 8.14 1.96
N LEU A 68 -0.54 9.10 1.80
CA LEU A 68 -0.76 10.14 2.79
C LEU A 68 -1.25 9.57 4.12
N ILE A 69 -2.27 8.69 4.12
CA ILE A 69 -2.77 8.10 5.38
C ILE A 69 -1.74 7.20 6.07
N ASN A 70 -0.91 6.49 5.31
CA ASN A 70 0.15 5.67 5.88
C ASN A 70 1.22 6.55 6.54
N ARG A 71 1.62 7.64 5.89
CA ARG A 71 2.55 8.61 6.46
C ARG A 71 2.00 9.30 7.70
N LEU A 72 0.72 9.65 7.71
CA LEU A 72 0.11 10.25 8.89
C LEU A 72 0.10 9.25 10.07
N GLN A 73 -0.30 8.01 9.83
CA GLN A 73 -0.24 6.94 10.84
C GLN A 73 1.18 6.71 11.40
N GLU A 74 2.22 6.85 10.57
CA GLU A 74 3.62 6.76 11.02
C GLU A 74 4.07 7.92 11.92
N LYS A 75 3.44 9.10 11.80
CA LYS A 75 3.96 10.35 12.34
C LYS A 75 3.13 10.90 13.50
N MET A 76 1.87 10.52 13.62
CA MET A 76 1.00 11.04 14.66
C MET A 76 -0.03 10.00 15.14
N SER A 77 -0.59 10.24 16.33
CA SER A 77 -1.67 9.42 16.87
C SER A 77 -3.00 9.73 16.17
N TYR A 78 -3.97 8.83 16.32
CA TYR A 78 -5.31 9.06 15.80
C TYR A 78 -5.97 10.31 16.41
N GLU A 79 -5.74 10.57 17.70
CA GLU A 79 -6.27 11.77 18.38
C GLU A 79 -5.70 13.05 17.77
N GLN A 80 -4.40 13.07 17.47
CA GLN A 80 -3.75 14.20 16.78
C GLN A 80 -4.30 14.36 15.36
N PHE A 81 -4.50 13.26 14.64
CA PHE A 81 -5.10 13.26 13.31
C PHE A 81 -6.53 13.82 13.30
N GLN A 82 -7.35 13.46 14.30
CA GLN A 82 -8.72 14.00 14.42
C GLN A 82 -8.76 15.50 14.71
N GLN A 83 -7.67 16.06 15.23
CA GLN A 83 -7.56 17.49 15.53
C GLN A 83 -6.99 18.31 14.37
N ILE A 84 -6.59 17.69 13.26
CA ILE A 84 -6.13 18.43 12.07
C ILE A 84 -7.29 19.25 11.53
N THR A 85 -7.08 20.55 11.44
CA THR A 85 -7.97 21.48 10.75
C THR A 85 -7.18 22.26 9.70
N PRO A 86 -7.84 22.86 8.70
CA PRO A 86 -7.16 23.72 7.74
C PRO A 86 -6.39 24.88 8.39
N ASP A 87 -6.87 25.37 9.54
CA ASP A 87 -6.29 26.50 10.28
C ASP A 87 -5.15 26.07 11.23
N ASN A 88 -5.04 24.77 11.54
CA ASN A 88 -4.04 24.22 12.44
C ASN A 88 -3.50 22.91 11.85
N GLU A 89 -2.93 23.01 10.65
CA GLU A 89 -2.31 21.89 9.98
C GLU A 89 -0.89 21.65 10.54
N PRO A 90 -0.62 20.49 11.17
CA PRO A 90 0.72 20.15 11.66
C PRO A 90 1.74 20.08 10.50
N PRO A 91 3.02 20.44 10.75
CA PRO A 91 4.06 20.39 9.72
C PRO A 91 4.23 18.98 9.09
N GLU A 92 3.90 17.92 9.83
CA GLU A 92 3.92 16.53 9.38
C GLU A 92 2.95 16.29 8.22
N VAL A 93 1.77 16.95 8.21
CA VAL A 93 0.78 16.80 7.13
C VAL A 93 1.29 17.38 5.82
N LYS A 94 1.90 18.57 5.89
CA LYS A 94 2.53 19.21 4.74
C LYS A 94 3.72 18.40 4.21
N ALA A 95 4.55 17.87 5.11
CA ALA A 95 5.69 17.02 4.74
C ALA A 95 5.19 15.75 4.03
N ALA A 96 4.23 15.03 4.62
CA ALA A 96 3.64 13.84 4.02
C ALA A 96 2.97 14.14 2.67
N THR A 97 2.28 15.27 2.55
CA THR A 97 1.68 15.72 1.28
C THR A 97 2.74 15.87 0.18
N ASN A 98 3.84 16.56 0.47
CA ASN A 98 4.91 16.77 -0.51
C ASN A 98 5.59 15.45 -0.92
N GLU A 99 5.87 14.57 0.04
CA GLU A 99 6.43 13.24 -0.24
C GLU A 99 5.49 12.42 -1.13
N CYS A 100 4.21 12.38 -0.79
CA CYS A 100 3.23 11.57 -1.50
C CYS A 100 2.86 12.12 -2.87
N ILE A 101 2.87 13.45 -3.04
CA ILE A 101 2.80 14.08 -4.36
C ILE A 101 4.01 13.66 -5.20
N GLY A 102 5.23 13.74 -4.67
CA GLY A 102 6.44 13.32 -5.38
C GLY A 102 6.42 11.86 -5.81
N ALA A 103 5.80 10.97 -5.04
CA ALA A 103 5.71 9.53 -5.34
C ALA A 103 4.70 9.17 -6.45
N ILE A 104 3.83 10.09 -6.85
CA ILE A 104 2.85 9.86 -7.91
C ILE A 104 3.21 10.54 -9.24
N PHE A 105 4.30 11.32 -9.31
CA PHE A 105 4.86 11.83 -10.56
C PHE A 105 5.84 10.82 -11.18
#